data_AF-A0A932GW85-F1
#
_entry.id   AF-A0A932GW85-F1
#
_cell.length_a   1.000
_cell.length_b   1.000
_cell.length_c   1.000
_cell.angle_alpha   90.00
_cell.angle_beta   90.00
_cell.angle_gamma   90.00
#
_symmetry.space_group_name_H-M   'P 1'
#
loop_
_entity.id
_entity.type
_entity.pdbx_description
1 polymer ?
#
loop_
_entity_poly.entity_id
_entity_poly.type
_entity_poly.pdbx_seq_one_letter_code
_entity_poly.pdbx_strand_id
1 'polypeptide(L)' 'MGWSTEPTISDVEAKKEGMISLWHDGMLKVKEGVTTPHEVIRNVFSIG' A
#
# COMPACT_ATOMS: atom_id res chain seq x y z
N MET A 1 25.84 -9.73 2.38
CA MET A 1 24.95 -8.59 2.08
C MET A 1 23.58 -8.97 2.62
N GLY A 2 23.29 -8.60 3.87
CA GLY A 2 22.05 -8.98 4.55
C GLY A 2 20.97 -7.96 4.25
N TRP A 3 19.87 -8.38 3.66
CA TRP A 3 18.67 -7.56 3.63
C TRP A 3 18.02 -7.64 5.00
N SER A 4 18.13 -6.57 5.79
CA SER A 4 17.38 -6.46 7.05
C SER A 4 15.91 -6.20 6.71
N THR A 5 15.05 -7.16 7.02
CA THR A 5 13.58 -7.04 6.89
C THR A 5 12.96 -6.22 8.02
N GLU A 6 13.73 -5.32 8.64
CA GLU A 6 13.29 -4.53 9.78
C GLU A 6 12.68 -3.23 9.25
N PRO A 7 11.42 -2.91 9.61
CA PRO A 7 10.79 -1.68 9.15
C PRO A 7 11.65 -0.51 9.59
N THR A 8 12.05 0.31 8.62
CA THR A 8 12.87 1.48 8.90
C THR A 8 12.05 2.49 9.67
N ILE A 9 12.71 3.38 10.42
CA ILE A 9 12.02 4.44 11.19
C ILE A 9 11.09 5.24 10.27
N SER A 10 11.43 5.42 8.98
CA SER A 10 10.57 6.09 7.99
C SER A 10 9.27 5.34 7.68
N ASP A 11 9.25 4.01 7.67
CA ASP A 11 8.02 3.23 7.39
C ASP A 11 7.01 3.32 8.54
N VAL A 12 7.52 3.43 9.77
CA VAL A 12 6.71 3.58 10.98
C VAL A 12 6.18 5.01 11.10
N GLU A 13 7.01 6.01 10.79
CA GLU A 13 6.59 7.42 10.79
C GLU A 13 5.61 7.73 9.67
N ALA A 14 5.76 7.15 8.47
CA ALA A 14 4.82 7.33 7.37
C ALA A 14 3.38 6.92 7.75
N LYS A 15 3.22 5.77 8.43
CA LYS A 15 1.90 5.33 8.95
C LYS A 15 1.37 6.26 10.03
N LYS A 16 2.26 6.84 10.84
CA LYS A 16 1.91 7.75 11.94
C LYS A 16 1.47 9.12 11.43
N GLU A 17 2.02 9.60 10.32
CA GLU A 17 1.60 10.83 9.64
C GLU A 17 0.30 10.69 8.83
N GLY A 18 -0.35 9.52 8.89
CA GLY A 18 -1.62 9.30 8.21
C GLY A 18 -1.49 8.81 6.77
N MET A 19 -0.30 8.36 6.34
CA MET A 19 -0.22 7.62 5.08
C MET A 19 -0.96 6.28 5.21
N ILE A 20 -1.96 6.11 4.36
CA ILE A 20 -2.66 4.83 4.17
C ILE A 20 -1.89 3.96 3.18
N SER A 21 -1.98 2.63 3.32
CA SER A 21 -1.33 1.73 2.37
C SER A 21 -1.99 1.82 0.99
N LEU A 22 -1.21 1.58 -0.07
CA LEU A 22 -1.72 1.52 -1.45
C LEU A 22 -2.87 0.52 -1.60
N TRP A 23 -2.84 -0.57 -0.84
CA TRP A 23 -3.95 -1.52 -0.76
C TRP A 23 -5.22 -0.88 -0.19
N HIS A 24 -5.10 -0.17 0.93
CA HIS A 24 -6.26 0.44 1.58
C HIS A 24 -6.89 1.53 0.71
N ASP A 25 -6.04 2.38 0.12
CA ASP A 25 -6.45 3.41 -0.83
C ASP A 25 -7.13 2.82 -2.08
N GLY A 26 -6.52 1.79 -2.69
CA GLY A 26 -7.09 1.10 -3.84
C GLY A 26 -8.47 0.52 -3.54
N MET A 27 -8.66 -0.07 -2.36
CA MET A 27 -9.96 -0.62 -1.95
C MET A 27 -11.01 0.44 -1.63
N LEU A 28 -10.63 1.64 -1.19
CA LEU A 28 -11.57 2.76 -1.08
C LEU A 28 -12.07 3.19 -2.46
N LYS A 29 -11.19 3.27 -3.45
CA LYS A 29 -11.55 3.58 -4.84
C LYS A 29 -12.46 2.53 -5.47
N VAL A 30 -12.33 1.27 -5.06
CA VAL A 30 -13.29 0.20 -5.43
C VAL A 30 -14.68 0.49 -4.88
N LYS A 31 -14.79 0.90 -3.62
CA LYS A 31 -16.08 1.24 -3.01
C LYS A 31 -16.76 2.42 -3.69
N GLU A 32 -15.97 3.38 -4.19
CA GLU A 32 -16.46 4.51 -4.98
C GLU A 32 -16.78 4.15 -6.45
N GLY A 33 -16.47 2.92 -6.88
CA GLY A 33 -16.70 2.47 -8.27
C GLY A 33 -15.71 3.04 -9.29
N VAL A 34 -14.59 3.62 -8.84
CA VAL A 34 -13.56 4.24 -9.69
C VAL A 34 -12.62 3.19 -10.29
N THR A 35 -12.42 2.06 -9.62
CA THR A 35 -11.57 0.94 -10.08
C THR A 35 -12.14 -0.40 -9.62
N THR A 36 -11.57 -1.51 -10.08
CA THR A 36 -11.99 -2.86 -9.71
C THR A 36 -11.01 -3.54 -8.75
N PRO A 37 -11.47 -4.49 -7.91
CA PRO A 37 -10.58 -5.26 -7.04
C PRO A 37 -9.43 -5.97 -7.80
N HIS A 38 -9.70 -6.42 -9.02
CA HIS A 38 -8.72 -7.07 -9.89
C HIS A 38 -7.56 -6.12 -10.25
N GLU A 39 -7.88 -4.87 -10.61
CA GLU A 39 -6.86 -3.86 -10.91
C GLU A 39 -6.02 -3.49 -9.69
N VAL A 40 -6.65 -3.39 -8.51
CA VAL A 40 -5.94 -3.12 -7.26
C VAL A 40 -4.95 -4.24 -6.94
N ILE A 41 -5.37 -5.50 -7.00
CA ILE A 41 -4.50 -6.65 -6.75
C ILE A 41 -3.35 -6.68 -7.74
N ARG A 42 -3.61 -6.52 -9.05
CA ARG A 42 -2.55 -6.49 -10.06
C ARG A 42 -1.51 -5.42 -9.77
N ASN A 43 -1.94 -4.20 -9.44
CA ASN A 43 -1.05 -3.06 -9.33
C ASN A 43 -0.30 -3.02 -8.00
N VAL A 44 -0.98 -3.32 -6.88
CA VAL A 44 -0.36 -3.28 -5.55
C VAL A 44 0.76 -4.32 -5.41
N PHE A 45 0.59 -5.52 -5.99
CA PHE A 45 1.60 -6.58 -5.93
C PHE A 45 2.68 -6.47 -7.01
N SER A 46 2.51 -5.61 -8.02
CA SER A 46 3.52 -5.39 -9.07
C SER A 46 4.47 -4.23 -8.77
N ILE A 47 4.18 -3.41 -7.75
CA ILE A 47 5.00 -2.27 -7.32
C ILE A 47 5.90 -2.65 -6.11
N GLY A 48 5.93 -3.94 -5.75
CA GLY A 48 6.74 -4.50 -4.65
C GLY A 48 8.16 -4.83 -5.04
#